data_AF-A0A1T4V9X1-F1
#
_entry.id   AF-A0A1T4V9X1-F1
#
_cell.length_a   1.000
_cell.length_b   1.000
_cell.length_c   1.000
_cell.angle_alpha   90.00
_cell.angle_beta   90.00
_cell.angle_gamma   90.00
#
_symmetry.space_group_name_H-M   'P 1'
#
loop_
_entity.id
_entity.type
_entity.pdbx_description
1 polymer ?
#
loop_
_entity_poly.entity_id
_entity_poly.type
_entity_poly.pdbx_seq_one_letter_code
_entity_poly.pdbx_strand_id
1 'polypeptide(L)'
;MQSDSHTPIDIPFNFRHTCWFCGEPASKTLHFPRQANKKIEHALLAIPACKECDSIKYSRDISSIWRLRASIKQALITKYTRHLAIGENWTEEELSDSEFSGSILGGFGQSAWQMYEIAKQRIAYEGWPLSVGELPFDTFDDTSGFDFNGTRYASLSTCIDFFVSATDVDKDLLTQLVEIVTPERFEYALKIAKLNKRISYARRAQIIDDITEQEAEKREAALSQSAIDHAIEDVFVSGTIAPAFAIQWAMNKGVGTLSALCPLEDNYFDDFQHLGGAAAFASYNGLQLYLQAREDAGWIETSDPNKDCW
;
A
#
# COMPACT_ATOMS: atom_id res chain seq x y z
N MET A 1 18.65 -41.98 -7.56
CA MET A 1 17.43 -42.39 -8.27
C MET A 1 16.33 -41.45 -7.80
N GLN A 2 16.03 -40.38 -8.54
CA GLN A 2 14.87 -39.54 -8.24
C GLN A 2 13.63 -40.35 -8.59
N SER A 3 12.84 -40.72 -7.58
CA SER A 3 11.52 -41.28 -7.79
C SER A 3 10.65 -40.20 -8.44
N ASP A 4 10.02 -40.49 -9.59
CA ASP A 4 9.03 -39.64 -10.26
C ASP A 4 7.74 -39.41 -9.44
N SER A 5 7.75 -39.72 -8.14
CA SER A 5 6.62 -39.59 -7.22
C SER A 5 6.65 -38.25 -6.49
N HIS A 6 5.55 -37.51 -6.53
CA HIS A 6 5.34 -36.29 -5.74
C HIS A 6 5.45 -36.59 -4.25
N THR A 7 6.29 -35.82 -3.56
CA THR A 7 6.51 -35.91 -2.12
C THR A 7 5.50 -35.01 -1.40
N PRO A 8 4.74 -35.52 -0.42
CA PRO A 8 3.82 -34.69 0.35
C PRO A 8 4.57 -33.64 1.14
N ILE A 9 4.03 -32.41 1.19
CA ILE A 9 4.51 -31.39 2.11
C ILE A 9 4.13 -31.77 3.55
N ASP A 10 4.88 -31.31 4.53
CA ASP A 10 4.48 -31.48 5.92
C ASP A 10 3.28 -30.60 6.22
N ILE A 11 2.36 -31.13 7.03
CA ILE A 11 1.12 -30.47 7.41
C ILE A 11 1.08 -30.36 8.94
N PRO A 12 1.16 -29.15 9.51
CA PRO A 12 1.02 -28.97 10.94
C PRO A 12 -0.32 -29.52 11.45
N PHE A 13 -0.36 -29.95 12.70
CA PHE A 13 -1.54 -30.60 13.29
C PHE A 13 -2.84 -29.82 13.06
N ASN A 14 -2.80 -28.50 13.23
CA ASN A 14 -3.95 -27.61 13.10
C ASN A 14 -4.44 -27.41 11.65
N PHE A 15 -3.71 -27.89 10.64
CA PHE A 15 -4.02 -27.70 9.22
C PHE A 15 -4.25 -29.02 8.45
N ARG A 16 -4.34 -30.17 9.14
CA ARG A 16 -4.43 -31.52 8.53
C ARG A 16 -5.54 -31.73 7.51
N HIS A 17 -6.59 -30.92 7.56
CA HIS A 17 -7.72 -30.97 6.64
C HIS A 17 -7.94 -29.64 5.92
N THR A 18 -6.89 -28.82 5.80
CA THR A 18 -6.98 -27.46 5.28
C THR A 18 -6.27 -27.36 3.93
N CYS A 19 -6.90 -26.69 2.97
CA CYS A 19 -6.33 -26.35 1.68
C CYS A 19 -5.23 -25.32 1.89
N TRP A 20 -4.00 -25.64 1.48
CA TRP A 20 -2.86 -24.75 1.66
C TRP A 20 -3.03 -23.39 0.94
N PHE A 21 -3.82 -23.36 -0.14
CA PHE A 21 -4.01 -22.16 -0.95
C PHE A 21 -5.08 -21.21 -0.41
N CYS A 22 -6.15 -21.70 0.21
CA CYS A 22 -7.31 -20.85 0.54
C CYS A 22 -7.99 -21.15 1.89
N GLY A 23 -7.51 -22.10 2.69
CA GLY A 23 -8.05 -22.35 4.02
C GLY A 23 -9.32 -23.21 4.05
N GLU A 24 -9.92 -23.48 2.91
CA GLU A 24 -11.09 -24.38 2.80
C GLU A 24 -10.75 -25.84 3.13
N PRO A 25 -11.72 -26.69 3.47
CA PRO A 25 -11.49 -28.11 3.68
C PRO A 25 -10.77 -28.77 2.48
N ALA A 26 -9.61 -29.37 2.75
CA ALA A 26 -8.86 -30.11 1.76
C ALA A 26 -9.56 -31.45 1.48
N SER A 27 -9.79 -31.74 0.21
CA SER A 27 -10.39 -33.01 -0.24
C SER A 27 -9.66 -33.60 -1.45
N LYS A 28 -8.56 -32.97 -1.86
CA LYS A 28 -7.74 -33.31 -3.03
C LYS A 28 -6.28 -33.09 -2.69
N THR A 29 -5.42 -33.69 -3.52
CA THR A 29 -3.98 -33.50 -3.48
C THR A 29 -3.56 -32.94 -4.81
N LEU A 30 -3.08 -31.70 -4.81
CA LEU A 30 -2.54 -31.05 -5.99
C LEU A 30 -1.10 -31.50 -6.17
N HIS A 31 -0.80 -32.09 -7.33
CA HIS A 31 0.54 -32.52 -7.72
C HIS A 31 1.24 -31.42 -8.54
N PHE A 32 2.32 -30.87 -7.99
CA PHE A 32 3.11 -29.81 -8.61
C PHE A 32 4.56 -30.23 -8.83
N PRO A 33 5.11 -30.06 -10.04
CA PRO A 33 4.39 -29.79 -11.29
C PRO A 33 3.49 -30.97 -11.70
N ARG A 34 2.45 -30.69 -12.51
CA ARG A 34 1.57 -31.74 -13.08
C ARG A 34 2.29 -32.68 -14.04
N GLN A 35 3.38 -32.19 -14.66
CA GLN A 35 4.24 -32.93 -15.57
C GLN A 35 5.68 -32.50 -15.30
N ALA A 36 6.63 -33.44 -15.35
CA ALA A 36 8.03 -33.11 -15.18
C ALA A 36 8.47 -32.02 -16.17
N ASN A 37 9.05 -30.94 -15.66
CA ASN A 37 9.57 -29.82 -16.46
C ASN A 37 11.03 -29.61 -16.08
N LYS A 38 11.91 -29.47 -17.07
CA LYS A 38 13.35 -29.22 -16.87
C LYS A 38 13.65 -27.89 -16.16
N LYS A 39 12.68 -26.98 -16.09
CA LYS A 39 12.80 -25.67 -15.42
C LYS A 39 12.59 -25.72 -13.89
N ILE A 40 12.25 -26.88 -13.33
CA ILE A 40 11.94 -27.02 -11.91
C ILE A 40 13.14 -27.64 -11.21
N GLU A 41 13.76 -26.86 -10.33
CA GLU A 41 14.99 -27.22 -9.61
C GLU A 41 14.72 -27.85 -8.24
N HIS A 42 13.44 -27.96 -7.86
CA HIS A 42 13.01 -28.48 -6.56
C HIS A 42 12.28 -29.83 -6.68
N ALA A 43 12.08 -30.52 -5.55
CA ALA A 43 11.36 -31.79 -5.49
C ALA A 43 9.90 -31.65 -6.02
N LEU A 44 9.38 -32.71 -6.64
CA LEU A 44 7.96 -32.77 -7.02
C LEU A 44 7.12 -32.79 -5.74
N LEU A 45 6.13 -31.90 -5.62
CA LEU A 45 5.33 -31.69 -4.41
C LEU A 45 3.90 -32.21 -4.54
N ALA A 46 3.40 -32.81 -3.47
CA ALA A 46 1.99 -33.14 -3.28
C ALA A 46 1.42 -32.24 -2.17
N ILE A 47 0.49 -31.34 -2.54
CA ILE A 47 -0.01 -30.27 -1.67
C ILE A 47 -1.50 -30.49 -1.36
N PRO A 48 -1.94 -30.38 -0.10
CA PRO A 48 -3.36 -30.48 0.24
C PRO A 48 -4.15 -29.31 -0.37
N ALA A 49 -5.20 -29.64 -1.12
CA ALA A 49 -6.02 -28.67 -1.82
C ALA A 49 -7.52 -28.98 -1.68
N CYS A 50 -8.35 -27.94 -1.74
CA CYS A 50 -9.79 -28.12 -1.96
C CYS A 50 -10.06 -28.41 -3.45
N LYS A 51 -11.27 -28.90 -3.79
CA LYS A 51 -11.65 -29.22 -5.18
C LYS A 51 -11.46 -28.04 -6.13
N GLU A 52 -11.71 -26.82 -5.65
CA GLU A 52 -11.62 -25.63 -6.48
C GLU A 52 -10.17 -25.26 -6.81
N CYS A 53 -9.30 -25.15 -5.81
CA CYS A 53 -7.88 -24.85 -6.01
C CYS A 53 -7.20 -25.90 -6.90
N ASP A 54 -7.55 -27.18 -6.75
CA ASP A 54 -7.05 -28.25 -7.61
C ASP A 54 -7.55 -28.14 -9.07
N SER A 55 -8.78 -27.67 -9.28
CA SER A 55 -9.35 -27.51 -10.62
C SER A 55 -8.78 -26.34 -11.42
N ILE A 56 -8.15 -25.37 -10.76
CA ILE A 56 -7.57 -24.18 -11.42
C ILE A 56 -6.43 -24.61 -12.33
N LYS A 57 -6.53 -24.20 -13.59
CA LYS A 57 -5.47 -24.41 -14.59
C LYS A 57 -4.42 -23.32 -14.44
N TYR A 58 -3.17 -23.70 -14.58
CA TYR A 58 -2.03 -22.79 -14.51
C TYR A 58 -1.02 -23.09 -15.63
N SER A 59 -0.17 -22.12 -15.94
CA SER A 59 0.81 -22.24 -17.03
C SER A 59 1.81 -23.36 -16.76
N ARG A 60 2.25 -24.05 -17.82
CA ARG A 60 3.32 -25.06 -17.74
C ARG A 60 4.68 -24.46 -17.43
N ASP A 61 4.84 -23.15 -17.62
CA ASP A 61 6.09 -22.42 -17.36
C ASP A 61 6.27 -21.98 -15.91
N ILE A 62 5.29 -22.26 -15.03
CA ILE A 62 5.44 -22.01 -13.60
C ILE A 62 6.55 -22.90 -13.03
N SER A 63 7.60 -22.26 -12.52
CA SER A 63 8.83 -22.90 -12.05
C SER A 63 8.94 -23.03 -10.53
N SER A 64 8.11 -22.33 -9.76
CA SER A 64 8.14 -22.34 -8.29
C SER A 64 6.73 -22.54 -7.69
N ILE A 65 6.68 -23.11 -6.49
CA ILE A 65 5.45 -23.28 -5.71
C ILE A 65 4.81 -21.94 -5.36
N TRP A 66 5.62 -20.90 -5.14
CA TRP A 66 5.18 -19.54 -4.84
C TRP A 66 4.47 -18.90 -6.04
N ARG A 67 5.02 -19.04 -7.25
CA ARG A 67 4.33 -18.64 -8.50
C ARG A 67 3.04 -19.41 -8.73
N LEU A 68 3.01 -20.71 -8.42
CA LEU A 68 1.77 -21.50 -8.47
C LEU A 68 0.74 -20.93 -7.51
N ARG A 69 1.14 -20.64 -6.26
CA ARG A 69 0.27 -20.04 -5.24
C ARG A 69 -0.30 -18.71 -5.71
N ALA A 70 0.54 -17.81 -6.20
CA ALA A 70 0.12 -16.51 -6.74
C ALA A 70 -0.86 -16.67 -7.91
N SER A 71 -0.60 -17.61 -8.82
CA SER A 71 -1.51 -17.92 -9.95
C SER A 71 -2.87 -18.43 -9.48
N ILE A 72 -2.91 -19.33 -8.48
CA ILE A 72 -4.16 -19.82 -7.90
C ILE A 72 -4.89 -18.70 -7.17
N LYS A 73 -4.19 -17.89 -6.38
CA LYS A 73 -4.77 -16.73 -5.67
C LYS A 73 -5.38 -15.73 -6.64
N GLN A 74 -4.69 -15.40 -7.72
CA GLN A 74 -5.23 -14.51 -8.75
C GLN A 74 -6.49 -15.09 -9.41
N ALA A 75 -6.51 -16.39 -9.70
CA ALA A 75 -7.69 -17.05 -10.25
C ALA A 75 -8.87 -17.05 -9.26
N LEU A 76 -8.61 -17.19 -7.95
CA LEU A 76 -9.64 -17.04 -6.92
C LEU A 76 -10.16 -15.59 -6.86
N ILE A 77 -9.28 -14.58 -6.88
CA ILE A 77 -9.69 -13.17 -6.95
C ILE A 77 -10.63 -12.94 -8.12
N THR A 78 -10.24 -13.34 -9.33
CA THR A 78 -11.07 -13.21 -10.54
C THR A 78 -12.41 -13.95 -10.43
N LYS A 79 -12.41 -15.15 -9.83
CA LYS A 79 -13.64 -15.94 -9.66
C LYS A 79 -14.60 -15.29 -8.66
N TYR A 80 -14.06 -14.80 -7.55
CA TYR A 80 -14.83 -14.22 -6.46
C TYR A 80 -15.05 -12.72 -6.59
N THR A 81 -14.66 -12.09 -7.71
CA THR A 81 -14.78 -10.64 -7.92
C THR A 81 -16.16 -10.09 -7.54
N ARG A 82 -17.25 -10.78 -7.89
CA ARG A 82 -18.62 -10.33 -7.55
C ARG A 82 -18.91 -10.32 -6.05
N HIS A 83 -18.32 -11.25 -5.31
CA HIS A 83 -18.48 -11.32 -3.86
C HIS A 83 -17.59 -10.29 -3.17
N LEU A 84 -16.36 -10.12 -3.66
CA LEU A 84 -15.44 -9.09 -3.17
C LEU A 84 -15.94 -7.68 -3.43
N ALA A 85 -16.59 -7.48 -4.58
CA ALA A 85 -17.22 -6.23 -4.96
C ALA A 85 -18.26 -5.74 -3.94
N ILE A 86 -18.83 -6.64 -3.13
CA ILE A 86 -19.81 -6.26 -2.11
C ILE A 86 -19.14 -5.31 -1.09
N GLY A 87 -18.00 -5.70 -0.51
CA GLY A 87 -17.27 -4.82 0.42
C GLY A 87 -16.58 -3.62 -0.24
N GLU A 88 -16.56 -3.55 -1.57
CA GLU A 88 -16.07 -2.37 -2.31
C GLU A 88 -17.14 -1.32 -2.59
N ASN A 89 -18.41 -1.73 -2.56
CA ASN A 89 -19.55 -0.89 -2.87
C ASN A 89 -20.43 -0.60 -1.66
N TRP A 90 -20.33 -1.40 -0.60
CA TRP A 90 -21.13 -1.25 0.61
C TRP A 90 -20.36 -1.62 1.88
N THR A 91 -20.70 -0.96 2.98
CA THR A 91 -20.39 -1.47 4.34
C THR A 91 -21.42 -2.52 4.78
N GLU A 92 -21.14 -3.20 5.89
CA GLU A 92 -22.10 -4.14 6.51
C GLU A 92 -23.37 -3.41 6.92
N GLU A 93 -23.23 -2.23 7.52
CA GLU A 93 -24.33 -1.38 7.97
C GLU A 93 -25.19 -0.93 6.79
N GLU A 94 -24.54 -0.40 5.73
CA GLU A 94 -25.21 0.03 4.50
C GLU A 94 -26.00 -1.11 3.83
N LEU A 95 -25.48 -2.35 3.87
CA LEU A 95 -26.19 -3.54 3.37
C LEU A 95 -27.35 -3.96 4.27
N SER A 96 -27.18 -3.83 5.58
CA SER A 96 -28.22 -4.20 6.55
C SER A 96 -29.39 -3.21 6.54
N ASP A 97 -29.08 -1.93 6.33
CA ASP A 97 -30.05 -0.83 6.28
C ASP A 97 -30.70 -0.67 4.90
N SER A 98 -30.14 -1.31 3.87
CA SER A 98 -30.78 -1.29 2.56
C SER A 98 -32.03 -2.17 2.59
N GLU A 99 -33.19 -1.53 2.38
CA GLU A 99 -34.50 -2.19 2.28
C GLU A 99 -34.64 -3.02 0.99
N PHE A 100 -33.70 -3.93 0.73
CA PHE A 100 -33.81 -4.93 -0.31
C PHE A 100 -34.99 -5.86 0.02
N SER A 101 -36.19 -5.46 -0.37
CA SER A 101 -37.43 -6.18 -0.15
C SER A 101 -37.87 -6.96 -1.40
N GLY A 102 -38.67 -8.00 -1.20
CA GLY A 102 -39.21 -8.85 -2.26
C GLY A 102 -38.41 -10.15 -2.50
N SER A 103 -39.02 -11.08 -3.22
CA SER A 103 -38.52 -12.45 -3.44
C SER A 103 -37.20 -12.53 -4.24
N ILE A 104 -36.80 -11.45 -4.91
CA ILE A 104 -35.61 -11.41 -5.77
C ILE A 104 -34.39 -10.83 -5.03
N LEU A 105 -34.58 -9.82 -4.17
CA LEU A 105 -33.48 -9.10 -3.52
C LEU A 105 -33.40 -9.33 -2.01
N GLY A 106 -34.46 -9.84 -1.37
CA GLY A 106 -34.45 -10.13 0.08
C GLY A 106 -33.42 -11.17 0.51
N GLY A 107 -33.14 -12.16 -0.36
CA GLY A 107 -32.06 -13.12 -0.13
C GLY A 107 -30.66 -12.52 -0.33
N PHE A 108 -30.53 -11.47 -1.14
CA PHE A 108 -29.24 -10.80 -1.36
C PHE A 108 -28.80 -10.06 -0.09
N GLY A 109 -29.65 -9.22 0.50
CA GLY A 109 -29.29 -8.47 1.71
C GLY A 109 -28.84 -9.37 2.88
N GLN A 110 -29.49 -10.52 3.07
CA GLN A 110 -29.20 -11.42 4.19
C GLN A 110 -27.87 -12.18 4.09
N SER A 111 -27.44 -12.56 2.88
CA SER A 111 -26.25 -13.39 2.69
C SER A 111 -25.10 -12.68 1.98
N ALA A 112 -25.31 -11.50 1.40
CA ALA A 112 -24.30 -10.78 0.62
C ALA A 112 -23.02 -10.55 1.43
N TRP A 113 -23.15 -10.03 2.66
CA TRP A 113 -21.99 -9.77 3.51
C TRP A 113 -21.25 -11.05 3.88
N GLN A 114 -21.96 -12.11 4.26
CA GLN A 114 -21.35 -13.41 4.55
C GLN A 114 -20.59 -13.96 3.33
N MET A 115 -21.13 -13.81 2.12
CA MET A 115 -20.42 -14.22 0.90
C MET A 115 -19.15 -13.39 0.66
N TYR A 116 -19.19 -12.08 0.95
CA TYR A 116 -18.02 -11.22 0.93
C TYR A 116 -16.95 -11.69 1.93
N GLU A 117 -17.33 -11.95 3.18
CA GLU A 117 -16.41 -12.40 4.22
C GLU A 117 -15.75 -13.73 3.87
N ILE A 118 -16.52 -14.70 3.37
CA ILE A 118 -15.99 -15.99 2.91
C ILE A 118 -14.97 -15.77 1.78
N ALA A 119 -15.31 -14.97 0.77
CA ALA A 119 -14.40 -14.67 -0.34
C ALA A 119 -13.12 -13.97 0.15
N LYS A 120 -13.25 -12.98 1.04
CA LYS A 120 -12.14 -12.24 1.62
C LYS A 120 -11.21 -13.14 2.42
N GLN A 121 -11.75 -13.98 3.31
CA GLN A 121 -10.99 -14.93 4.11
C GLN A 121 -10.16 -15.88 3.25
N ARG A 122 -10.76 -16.41 2.17
CA ARG A 122 -10.08 -17.33 1.26
C ARG A 122 -8.92 -16.70 0.51
N ILE A 123 -9.04 -15.42 0.17
CA ILE A 123 -7.99 -14.66 -0.53
C ILE A 123 -6.90 -14.23 0.44
N ALA A 124 -7.28 -13.79 1.65
CA ALA A 124 -6.34 -13.41 2.70
C ALA A 124 -5.58 -14.60 3.32
N TYR A 125 -6.08 -15.83 3.19
CA TYR A 125 -5.45 -17.00 3.81
C TYR A 125 -4.00 -17.23 3.35
N GLU A 126 -3.03 -17.18 4.26
CA GLU A 126 -1.60 -17.25 3.92
C GLU A 126 -1.03 -18.68 3.83
N GLY A 127 -1.77 -19.68 4.29
CA GLY A 127 -1.25 -21.04 4.41
C GLY A 127 -0.36 -21.21 5.64
N TRP A 128 0.57 -22.14 5.55
CA TRP A 128 1.61 -22.37 6.57
C TRP A 128 2.98 -22.53 5.90
N PRO A 129 4.09 -22.32 6.63
CA PRO A 129 5.44 -22.49 6.09
C PRO A 129 5.62 -23.86 5.42
N LEU A 130 6.21 -23.88 4.23
CA LEU A 130 6.44 -25.12 3.50
C LEU A 130 7.66 -25.85 4.08
N SER A 131 7.49 -27.12 4.39
CA SER A 131 8.57 -28.05 4.71
C SER A 131 8.29 -29.41 4.09
N VAL A 132 9.36 -30.17 3.86
CA VAL A 132 9.29 -31.54 3.35
C VAL A 132 10.21 -32.41 4.20
N GLY A 133 9.63 -33.34 4.96
CA GLY A 133 10.41 -34.18 5.86
C GLY A 133 11.11 -33.38 6.97
N GLU A 134 10.39 -32.41 7.54
CA GLU A 134 10.83 -31.49 8.60
C GLU A 134 11.92 -30.48 8.19
N LEU A 135 12.35 -30.52 6.93
CA LEU A 135 13.29 -29.56 6.38
C LEU A 135 12.52 -28.41 5.72
N PRO A 136 12.80 -27.14 6.06
CA PRO A 136 12.22 -25.99 5.39
C PRO A 136 12.44 -26.08 3.88
N PHE A 137 11.35 -25.89 3.13
CA PHE A 137 11.38 -25.89 1.68
C PHE A 137 11.58 -24.45 1.18
N ASP A 138 12.48 -24.31 0.20
CA ASP A 138 12.96 -23.08 -0.44
C ASP A 138 12.12 -21.82 -0.14
N THR A 139 12.63 -21.00 0.77
CA THR A 139 11.89 -19.95 1.49
C THR A 139 11.83 -18.63 0.74
N PHE A 140 12.47 -18.52 -0.43
CA PHE A 140 12.43 -17.30 -1.21
C PHE A 140 11.17 -17.26 -2.09
N ASP A 141 10.17 -16.49 -1.65
CA ASP A 141 9.05 -16.11 -2.50
C ASP A 141 9.56 -15.17 -3.60
N ASP A 142 9.70 -15.72 -4.81
CA ASP A 142 10.19 -15.01 -5.98
C ASP A 142 9.07 -14.26 -6.73
N THR A 143 7.87 -14.16 -6.13
CA THR A 143 6.75 -13.47 -6.75
C THR A 143 6.80 -11.96 -6.49
N SER A 144 6.88 -11.18 -7.57
CA SER A 144 6.45 -9.79 -7.51
C SER A 144 4.92 -9.73 -7.53
N GLY A 145 4.36 -8.70 -6.91
CA GLY A 145 2.93 -8.48 -6.79
C GLY A 145 2.64 -7.03 -6.44
N PHE A 146 1.37 -6.67 -6.50
CA PHE A 146 0.89 -5.36 -6.08
C PHE A 146 -0.06 -5.54 -4.90
N ASP A 147 0.27 -4.96 -3.75
CA ASP A 147 -0.54 -5.04 -2.55
C ASP A 147 -1.44 -3.81 -2.45
N PHE A 148 -2.75 -4.03 -2.27
CA PHE A 148 -3.72 -2.96 -2.08
C PHE A 148 -4.83 -3.42 -1.14
N ASN A 149 -5.15 -2.62 -0.12
CA ASN A 149 -6.16 -2.91 0.89
C ASN A 149 -6.07 -4.33 1.49
N GLY A 150 -4.85 -4.77 1.81
CA GLY A 150 -4.59 -6.10 2.38
C GLY A 150 -4.78 -7.27 1.42
N THR A 151 -4.94 -7.02 0.12
CA THR A 151 -5.00 -8.05 -0.92
C THR A 151 -3.79 -7.95 -1.84
N ARG A 152 -3.11 -9.07 -2.06
CA ARG A 152 -2.00 -9.19 -3.01
C ARG A 152 -2.50 -9.62 -4.38
N TYR A 153 -2.36 -8.74 -5.36
CA TYR A 153 -2.62 -9.01 -6.77
C TYR A 153 -1.34 -9.45 -7.48
N ALA A 154 -1.48 -10.22 -8.57
CA ALA A 154 -0.33 -10.66 -9.36
C ALA A 154 0.43 -9.49 -10.02
N SER A 155 -0.24 -8.35 -10.22
CA SER A 155 0.32 -7.13 -10.81
C SER A 155 -0.60 -5.94 -10.55
N LEU A 156 -0.10 -4.73 -10.81
CA LEU A 156 -0.94 -3.52 -10.85
C LEU A 156 -2.08 -3.65 -11.87
N SER A 157 -1.81 -4.22 -13.05
CA SER A 157 -2.84 -4.40 -14.08
C SER A 157 -3.97 -5.34 -13.64
N THR A 158 -3.66 -6.42 -12.91
CA THR A 158 -4.68 -7.33 -12.38
C THR A 158 -5.48 -6.70 -11.23
N CYS A 159 -4.87 -5.80 -10.47
CA CYS A 159 -5.56 -4.95 -9.50
C CYS A 159 -6.56 -4.01 -10.20
N ILE A 160 -6.12 -3.30 -11.25
CA ILE A 160 -6.99 -2.45 -12.08
C ILE A 160 -8.16 -3.26 -12.65
N ASP A 161 -7.89 -4.42 -13.24
CA ASP A 161 -8.93 -5.28 -13.81
C ASP A 161 -9.96 -5.74 -12.76
N PHE A 162 -9.50 -6.03 -11.54
CA PHE A 162 -10.40 -6.32 -10.42
C PHE A 162 -11.33 -5.14 -10.14
N PHE A 163 -10.81 -3.92 -9.96
CA PHE A 163 -11.63 -2.76 -9.64
C PHE A 163 -12.58 -2.34 -10.75
N VAL A 164 -12.14 -2.43 -12.01
CA VAL A 164 -12.99 -2.25 -13.19
C VAL A 164 -14.17 -3.20 -13.13
N SER A 165 -13.92 -4.50 -12.90
CA SER A 165 -14.98 -5.50 -12.83
C SER A 165 -15.83 -5.43 -11.55
N ALA A 166 -15.28 -4.97 -10.43
CA ALA A 166 -15.95 -4.93 -9.14
C ALA A 166 -16.83 -3.69 -8.96
N THR A 167 -16.45 -2.56 -9.58
CA THR A 167 -17.06 -1.26 -9.27
C THR A 167 -17.56 -0.49 -10.50
N ASP A 168 -17.45 -1.07 -11.69
CA ASP A 168 -17.88 -0.49 -12.98
C ASP A 168 -17.16 0.84 -13.28
N VAL A 169 -15.91 0.96 -12.87
CA VAL A 169 -15.05 2.11 -13.19
C VAL A 169 -14.49 2.00 -14.61
N ASP A 170 -14.27 3.14 -15.23
CA ASP A 170 -13.69 3.20 -16.57
C ASP A 170 -12.21 2.79 -16.54
N LYS A 171 -11.86 1.72 -17.29
CA LYS A 171 -10.51 1.14 -17.28
C LYS A 171 -9.43 2.10 -17.77
N ASP A 172 -9.72 2.81 -18.85
CA ASP A 172 -8.76 3.73 -19.46
C ASP A 172 -8.49 4.93 -18.54
N LEU A 173 -9.54 5.47 -17.92
CA LEU A 173 -9.42 6.53 -16.93
C LEU A 173 -8.56 6.07 -15.75
N LEU A 174 -8.89 4.92 -15.14
CA LEU A 174 -8.15 4.45 -13.96
C LEU A 174 -6.68 4.16 -14.30
N THR A 175 -6.41 3.57 -15.46
CA THR A 175 -5.03 3.29 -15.90
C THR A 175 -4.23 4.57 -16.06
N GLN A 176 -4.77 5.57 -16.77
CA GLN A 176 -4.08 6.86 -16.98
C GLN A 176 -3.91 7.64 -15.67
N LEU A 177 -4.91 7.64 -14.79
CA LEU A 177 -4.78 8.29 -13.48
C LEU A 177 -3.63 7.70 -12.67
N VAL A 178 -3.50 6.36 -12.65
CA VAL A 178 -2.41 5.69 -11.93
C VAL A 178 -1.04 5.98 -12.57
N GLU A 179 -0.96 6.11 -13.89
CA GLU A 179 0.27 6.53 -14.57
C GLU A 179 0.70 7.95 -14.16
N ILE A 180 -0.27 8.86 -13.95
CA ILE A 180 -0.01 10.26 -13.55
C ILE A 180 0.36 10.36 -12.06
N VAL A 181 -0.44 9.74 -11.18
CA VAL A 181 -0.29 9.90 -9.72
C VAL A 181 0.61 8.86 -9.07
N THR A 182 1.10 7.91 -9.87
CA THR A 182 1.89 6.73 -9.51
C THR A 182 1.14 5.63 -8.73
N PRO A 183 1.64 4.37 -8.75
CA PRO A 183 1.00 3.25 -8.04
C PRO A 183 0.89 3.45 -6.52
N GLU A 184 1.77 4.23 -5.90
CA GLU A 184 1.75 4.53 -4.48
C GLU A 184 0.48 5.30 -4.07
N ARG A 185 -0.12 6.06 -5.00
CA ARG A 185 -1.37 6.79 -4.81
C ARG A 185 -2.54 6.14 -5.55
N PHE A 186 -2.52 4.82 -5.71
CA PHE A 186 -3.59 4.05 -6.34
C PHE A 186 -4.97 4.32 -5.72
N GLU A 187 -5.07 4.45 -4.40
CA GLU A 187 -6.34 4.77 -3.72
C GLU A 187 -6.94 6.10 -4.19
N TYR A 188 -6.09 7.11 -4.38
CA TYR A 188 -6.50 8.42 -4.88
C TYR A 188 -7.00 8.34 -6.33
N ALA A 189 -6.26 7.66 -7.21
CA ALA A 189 -6.70 7.41 -8.58
C ALA A 189 -8.04 6.65 -8.64
N LEU A 190 -8.20 5.62 -7.80
CA LEU A 190 -9.41 4.83 -7.71
C LEU A 190 -10.61 5.66 -7.24
N LYS A 191 -10.44 6.55 -6.26
CA LYS A 191 -11.49 7.47 -5.80
C LYS A 191 -12.00 8.35 -6.94
N ILE A 192 -11.09 8.97 -7.71
CA ILE A 192 -11.46 9.79 -8.87
C ILE A 192 -12.22 8.95 -9.91
N ALA A 193 -11.73 7.74 -10.21
CA ALA A 193 -12.39 6.85 -11.15
C ALA A 193 -13.79 6.42 -10.68
N LYS A 194 -13.96 6.12 -9.39
CA LYS A 194 -15.26 5.77 -8.77
C LYS A 194 -16.28 6.92 -8.82
N LEU A 195 -15.82 8.18 -8.76
CA LEU A 195 -16.68 9.37 -8.90
C LEU A 195 -17.11 9.64 -10.35
N ASN A 196 -16.36 9.13 -11.32
CA ASN A 196 -16.53 9.42 -12.76
C ASN A 196 -16.87 8.15 -13.55
N LYS A 197 -17.91 7.41 -13.11
CA LYS A 197 -18.39 6.23 -13.83
C LYS A 197 -19.09 6.64 -15.13
N ARG A 198 -18.91 5.84 -16.20
CA ARG A 198 -19.60 5.99 -17.50
C ARG A 198 -19.44 7.39 -18.12
N ILE A 199 -18.22 7.91 -18.14
CA ILE A 199 -17.91 9.22 -18.71
C ILE A 199 -17.69 9.18 -20.23
N SER A 200 -17.91 10.32 -20.88
CA SER A 200 -17.55 10.52 -22.28
C SER A 200 -16.03 10.68 -22.44
N TYR A 201 -15.54 10.43 -23.66
CA TYR A 201 -14.13 10.65 -23.99
C TYR A 201 -13.67 12.09 -23.71
N ALA A 202 -14.49 13.08 -24.07
CA ALA A 202 -14.16 14.49 -23.82
C ALA A 202 -14.03 14.81 -22.33
N ARG A 203 -14.93 14.27 -21.48
CA ARG A 203 -14.84 14.46 -20.04
C ARG A 203 -13.65 13.73 -19.43
N ARG A 204 -13.32 12.53 -19.95
CA ARG A 204 -12.13 11.79 -19.55
C ARG A 204 -10.87 12.60 -19.81
N ALA A 205 -10.72 13.15 -21.01
CA ALA A 205 -9.59 13.99 -21.38
C ALA A 205 -9.44 15.19 -20.43
N GLN A 206 -10.53 15.92 -20.16
CA GLN A 206 -10.53 17.03 -19.20
C GLN A 206 -10.03 16.61 -17.80
N ILE A 207 -10.55 15.50 -17.25
CA ILE A 207 -10.12 15.03 -15.93
C ILE A 207 -8.63 14.69 -15.93
N ILE A 208 -8.13 14.08 -17.00
CA ILE A 208 -6.71 13.74 -17.14
C ILE A 208 -5.85 15.00 -17.21
N ASP A 209 -6.26 16.00 -17.99
CA ASP A 209 -5.56 17.28 -18.11
C ASP A 209 -5.53 18.01 -16.76
N ASP A 210 -6.69 18.12 -16.08
CA ASP A 210 -6.83 18.78 -14.77
C ASP A 210 -5.90 18.13 -13.72
N ILE A 211 -5.88 16.79 -13.65
CA ILE A 211 -5.03 16.07 -12.70
C ILE A 211 -3.54 16.18 -13.06
N THR A 212 -3.21 16.20 -14.36
CA THR A 212 -1.84 16.37 -14.82
C THR A 212 -1.28 17.74 -14.43
N GLU A 213 -2.06 18.80 -14.66
CA GLU A 213 -1.71 20.16 -14.26
C GLU A 213 -1.53 20.25 -12.73
N GLN A 214 -2.49 19.73 -11.96
CA GLN A 214 -2.42 19.73 -10.50
C GLN A 214 -1.17 19.02 -9.96
N GLU A 215 -0.76 17.90 -10.56
CA GLU A 215 0.43 17.16 -10.13
C GLU A 215 1.74 17.84 -10.59
N ALA A 216 1.72 18.55 -11.72
CA ALA A 216 2.83 19.41 -12.14
C ALA A 216 3.03 20.58 -11.16
N GLU A 217 1.97 21.31 -10.82
CA GLU A 217 2.00 22.41 -9.85
C GLU A 217 2.52 21.95 -8.48
N LYS A 218 2.03 20.80 -7.98
CA LYS A 218 2.53 20.23 -6.72
C LYS A 218 4.01 19.89 -6.78
N ARG A 219 4.49 19.37 -7.90
CA ARG A 219 5.90 19.02 -8.07
C ARG A 219 6.77 20.27 -8.11
N GLU A 220 6.33 21.30 -8.81
CA GLU A 220 7.02 22.60 -8.82
C GLU A 220 7.06 23.23 -7.43
N ALA A 221 5.93 23.24 -6.72
CA ALA A 221 5.87 23.73 -5.35
C ALA A 221 6.79 22.94 -4.39
N ALA A 222 6.85 21.61 -4.52
CA ALA A 222 7.75 20.78 -3.73
C ALA A 222 9.23 21.03 -4.03
N LEU A 223 9.58 21.28 -5.30
CA LEU A 223 10.94 21.65 -5.70
C LEU A 223 11.31 23.04 -5.18
N SER A 224 10.39 24.01 -5.25
CA SER A 224 10.57 25.33 -4.69
C SER A 224 10.76 25.28 -3.16
N GLN A 225 9.94 24.49 -2.46
CA GLN A 225 10.07 24.32 -1.02
C GLN A 225 11.40 23.64 -0.65
N SER A 226 11.79 22.57 -1.35
CA SER A 226 13.08 21.92 -1.11
C SER A 226 14.27 22.83 -1.42
N ALA A 227 14.17 23.72 -2.41
CA ALA A 227 15.21 24.70 -2.68
C ALA A 227 15.33 25.75 -1.55
N ILE A 228 14.20 26.18 -0.98
CA ILE A 228 14.19 27.05 0.21
C ILE A 228 14.79 26.30 1.40
N ASP A 229 14.38 25.06 1.64
CA ASP A 229 14.87 24.21 2.73
C ASP A 229 16.40 24.01 2.65
N HIS A 230 16.95 23.85 1.45
CA HIS A 230 18.39 23.73 1.22
C HIS A 230 19.16 25.05 1.26
N ALA A 231 18.46 26.19 1.19
CA ALA A 231 19.06 27.52 1.25
C ALA A 231 19.22 28.03 2.69
N ILE A 232 18.53 27.43 3.67
CA ILE A 232 18.65 27.82 5.08
C ILE A 232 20.01 27.37 5.62
N GLU A 233 20.78 28.33 6.14
CA GLU A 233 22.11 28.12 6.69
C GLU A 233 22.13 28.20 8.23
N ASP A 234 23.12 27.55 8.84
CA ASP A 234 23.44 27.69 10.27
C ASP A 234 23.82 29.14 10.59
N VAL A 235 23.30 29.68 11.69
CA VAL A 235 23.59 31.07 12.09
C VAL A 235 24.29 31.11 13.45
N PHE A 236 25.44 31.76 13.51
CA PHE A 236 26.16 31.97 14.77
C PHE A 236 25.72 33.26 15.46
N VAL A 237 25.06 33.16 16.61
CA VAL A 237 24.54 34.30 17.36
C VAL A 237 24.96 34.19 18.82
N SER A 238 25.56 35.26 19.36
CA SER A 238 25.91 35.38 20.79
C SER A 238 26.69 34.19 21.37
N GLY A 239 27.59 33.59 20.58
CA GLY A 239 28.42 32.47 21.02
C GLY A 239 27.79 31.09 20.85
N THR A 240 26.58 31.00 20.30
CA THR A 240 25.84 29.74 20.07
C THR A 240 25.49 29.60 18.58
N ILE A 241 25.37 28.37 18.09
CA ILE A 241 24.90 28.07 16.74
C ILE A 241 23.40 27.81 16.79
N ALA A 242 22.64 28.55 16.00
CA ALA A 242 21.28 28.20 15.61
C ALA A 242 21.38 27.33 14.34
N PRO A 243 21.17 26.01 14.44
CA PRO A 243 21.33 25.14 13.29
C PRO A 243 20.18 25.32 12.29
N ALA A 244 20.46 25.13 11.00
CA ALA A 244 19.53 25.32 9.90
C ALA A 244 18.23 24.54 10.10
N PHE A 245 18.30 23.29 10.57
CA PHE A 245 17.10 22.47 10.83
C PHE A 245 16.18 23.06 11.90
N ALA A 246 16.72 23.77 12.90
CA ALA A 246 15.94 24.38 13.97
C ALA A 246 15.27 25.67 13.47
N ILE A 247 16.00 26.45 12.66
CA ILE A 247 15.48 27.64 11.98
C ILE A 247 14.35 27.25 11.02
N GLN A 248 14.57 26.20 10.22
CA GLN A 248 13.58 25.63 9.32
C GLN A 248 12.34 25.13 10.06
N TRP A 249 12.52 24.47 11.22
CA TRP A 249 11.39 24.08 12.05
C TRP A 249 10.55 25.29 12.49
N ALA A 250 11.19 26.39 12.90
CA ALA A 250 10.49 27.61 13.28
C ALA A 250 9.72 28.23 12.09
N MET A 251 10.34 28.31 10.91
CA MET A 251 9.69 28.77 9.68
C MET A 251 8.46 27.92 9.33
N ASN A 252 8.60 26.59 9.36
CA ASN A 252 7.51 25.64 9.07
C ASN A 252 6.34 25.74 10.05
N LYS A 253 6.60 26.15 11.30
CA LYS A 253 5.57 26.40 12.32
C LYS A 253 5.05 27.84 12.31
N GLY A 254 5.54 28.70 11.41
CA GLY A 254 5.18 30.11 11.32
C GLY A 254 5.67 30.95 12.51
N VAL A 255 6.76 30.54 13.16
CA VAL A 255 7.30 31.13 14.39
C VAL A 255 8.38 32.15 14.04
N GLY A 256 7.98 33.40 13.81
CA GLY A 256 8.90 34.48 13.44
C GLY A 256 9.49 35.29 14.62
N THR A 257 9.10 35.01 15.86
CA THR A 257 9.52 35.80 17.04
C THR A 257 9.79 34.91 18.24
N LEU A 258 10.62 35.38 19.19
CA LEU A 258 10.91 34.64 20.42
C LEU A 258 9.63 34.39 21.25
N SER A 259 8.73 35.38 21.31
CA SER A 259 7.45 35.26 22.01
C SER A 259 6.56 34.14 21.46
N ALA A 260 6.59 33.93 20.14
CA ALA A 260 5.85 32.85 19.49
C ALA A 260 6.51 31.46 19.65
N LEU A 261 7.81 31.41 19.95
CA LEU A 261 8.55 30.15 20.15
C LEU A 261 8.29 29.54 21.53
N CYS A 262 8.26 30.34 22.58
CA CYS A 262 8.14 29.87 23.97
C CYS A 262 6.95 28.92 24.22
N PRO A 263 5.74 29.14 23.67
CA PRO A 263 4.61 28.22 23.86
C PRO A 263 4.77 26.86 23.17
N LEU A 264 5.74 26.73 22.25
CA LEU A 264 5.99 25.53 21.46
C LEU A 264 7.24 24.77 21.92
N GLU A 265 7.78 25.09 23.10
CA GLU A 265 8.95 24.44 23.67
C GLU A 265 8.81 22.92 23.72
N ASP A 266 7.74 22.43 24.32
CA ASP A 266 7.49 20.99 24.45
C ASP A 266 7.40 20.32 23.06
N ASN A 267 6.73 20.96 22.11
CA ASN A 267 6.61 20.46 20.74
C ASN A 267 7.99 20.35 20.05
N TYR A 268 8.88 21.31 20.29
CA TYR A 268 10.23 21.27 19.75
C TYR A 268 11.01 20.07 20.32
N PHE A 269 10.95 19.87 21.63
CA PHE A 269 11.66 18.76 22.27
C PHE A 269 11.09 17.39 21.89
N ASP A 270 9.79 17.28 21.63
CA ASP A 270 9.17 16.08 21.09
C ASP A 270 9.64 15.79 19.66
N ASP A 271 9.61 16.79 18.76
CA ASP A 271 10.03 16.64 17.36
C ASP A 271 11.54 16.29 17.24
N PHE A 272 12.36 16.75 18.19
CA PHE A 272 13.82 16.55 18.19
C PHE A 272 14.33 15.59 19.28
N GLN A 273 13.48 14.76 19.87
CA GLN A 273 13.86 13.80 20.92
C GLN A 273 15.02 12.88 20.48
N HIS A 274 15.08 12.55 19.19
CA HIS A 274 16.10 11.69 18.58
C HIS A 274 17.53 12.26 18.63
N LEU A 275 17.70 13.57 18.80
CA LEU A 275 19.02 14.22 18.92
C LEU A 275 19.66 13.98 20.29
N GLY A 276 18.87 13.57 21.29
CA GLY A 276 19.29 13.46 22.69
C GLY A 276 19.25 14.81 23.42
N GLY A 277 19.01 14.77 24.75
CA GLY A 277 18.64 15.96 25.53
C GLY A 277 19.64 17.12 25.47
N ALA A 278 20.95 16.85 25.48
CA ALA A 278 21.96 17.91 25.42
C ALA A 278 22.00 18.63 24.06
N ALA A 279 21.89 17.88 22.95
CA ALA A 279 21.91 18.44 21.61
C ALA A 279 20.60 19.18 21.27
N ALA A 280 19.45 18.62 21.68
CA ALA A 280 18.15 19.27 21.53
C ALA A 280 18.07 20.59 22.32
N PHE A 281 18.62 20.62 23.54
CA PHE A 281 18.64 21.85 24.35
C PHE A 281 19.57 22.92 23.74
N ALA A 282 20.74 22.51 23.25
CA ALA A 282 21.67 23.41 22.59
C ALA A 282 21.08 24.03 21.31
N SER A 283 20.39 23.23 20.48
CA SER A 283 19.76 23.72 19.26
C SER A 283 18.56 24.64 19.56
N TYR A 284 17.74 24.31 20.56
CA TYR A 284 16.64 25.18 21.01
C TYR A 284 17.14 26.52 21.55
N ASN A 285 18.17 26.52 22.39
CA ASN A 285 18.81 27.75 22.88
C ASN A 285 19.40 28.58 21.73
N GLY A 286 20.04 27.94 20.76
CA GLY A 286 20.51 28.61 19.54
C GLY A 286 19.36 29.29 18.78
N LEU A 287 18.25 28.58 18.59
CA LEU A 287 17.05 29.09 17.92
C LEU A 287 16.43 30.27 18.68
N GLN A 288 16.35 30.22 20.01
CA GLN A 288 15.87 31.33 20.84
C GLN A 288 16.72 32.59 20.62
N LEU A 289 18.06 32.45 20.64
CA LEU A 289 18.99 33.56 20.43
C LEU A 289 18.90 34.13 19.00
N TYR A 290 18.71 33.27 18.01
CA TYR A 290 18.50 33.69 16.62
C TYR A 290 17.21 34.49 16.45
N LEU A 291 16.07 34.00 16.97
CA LEU A 291 14.81 34.73 16.90
C LEU A 291 14.84 36.04 17.70
N GLN A 292 15.56 36.07 18.82
CA GLN A 292 15.80 37.30 19.58
C GLN A 292 16.61 38.32 18.77
N ALA A 293 17.66 37.89 18.05
CA ALA A 293 18.45 38.78 17.20
C ALA A 293 17.63 39.32 16.02
N ARG A 294 16.70 38.52 15.48
CA ARG A 294 15.76 38.93 14.44
C ARG A 294 14.71 39.95 14.89
N GLU A 295 14.56 40.24 16.18
CA GLU A 295 13.71 41.35 16.64
C GLU A 295 14.32 42.73 16.27
N ASP A 296 15.62 42.77 15.97
CA ASP A 296 16.29 43.96 15.43
C ASP A 296 16.32 43.96 13.90
N ALA A 297 15.54 44.87 13.30
CA ALA A 297 15.47 45.06 11.85
C ALA A 297 16.83 45.40 11.22
N GLY A 298 17.73 46.08 11.94
CA GLY A 298 19.08 46.39 11.46
C GLY A 298 19.97 45.15 11.41
N TRP A 299 19.77 44.21 12.34
CA TRP A 299 20.49 42.94 12.34
C TRP A 299 20.04 42.03 11.20
N ILE A 300 18.71 41.95 10.93
CA ILE A 300 18.17 41.17 9.81
C ILE A 300 18.83 41.59 8.49
N GLU A 301 18.92 42.89 8.23
CA GLU A 301 19.43 43.38 6.95
C GLU A 301 20.94 43.16 6.76
N THR A 302 21.70 43.17 7.85
CA THR A 302 23.16 43.17 7.80
C THR A 302 23.80 41.82 8.08
N SER A 303 23.14 40.95 8.83
CA SER A 303 23.77 39.80 9.48
C SER A 303 22.98 38.49 9.34
N ASP A 304 21.72 38.53 8.90
CA ASP A 304 20.91 37.32 8.74
C ASP A 304 21.04 36.74 7.33
N PRO A 305 21.72 35.59 7.15
CA PRO A 305 21.86 34.95 5.84
C PRO A 305 20.54 34.37 5.33
N ASN A 306 19.57 34.12 6.23
CA ASN A 306 18.30 33.47 5.90
C ASN A 306 17.17 34.48 5.70
N LYS A 307 17.46 35.79 5.62
CA LYS A 307 16.43 36.84 5.60
C LYS A 307 15.40 36.69 4.47
N ASP A 308 15.85 36.25 3.29
CA ASP A 308 15.01 36.08 2.11
C ASP A 308 14.22 34.76 2.11
N CYS A 309 14.49 33.87 3.09
CA CYS A 309 13.81 32.59 3.27
C CYS A 309 12.64 32.64 4.26
N TRP A 310 12.46 33.77 4.96
CA TRP A 310 11.37 34.04 5.90
C TRP A 310 10.17 34.69 5.20
#